data_AF-A0A7S4SK00-F1
#
_entry.id   AF-A0A7S4SK00-F1
#
_cell.length_a   1.000
_cell.length_b   1.000
_cell.length_c   1.000
_cell.angle_alpha   90.00
_cell.angle_beta   90.00
_cell.angle_gamma   90.00
#
_symmetry.space_group_name_H-M   'P 1'
#
loop_
_entity.id
_entity.type
_entity.pdbx_description
1 polymer ?
#
loop_
_entity_poly.entity_id
_entity_poly.type
_entity_poly.pdbx_seq_one_letter_code
_entity_poly.pdbx_strand_id
1 'polypeptide(L)'
;LLAACSMTALTFLGLLPTAEFQAVGRGGIACTLVGPWVFLLALFTFHEVLARLGLSGPAVFLDKTCIHQTNKQLKREGIMRQAAFLKHSESMVIVYSRDYLARLWTVYELASMLVLQPRGKVVVLPTVLPRILCLGMLLVTTLGNIFRLGEARDFKDSVLRDSSAVAAVLSVPLSFLALVLLRRVAAEHQDMLRRVADFSIQSATCHLEEDREVIEGNVAAFVQCLGLASPEDGAKHALEVFNDLVRERVPGALQHSLGRLGLRYRTVAAMSCVFLLRPFDTVNAYLHGERPFSSIAGEVVGSWTIGLAIIPLAVAGILCIASDKPDRKFGWSAFTAMLLLKHAVLVVLVFGSWYACNLSIRRARRHRSWCALSAVIVVVLAAATAYVYLRPSRQPVQWNSMTRLSSRLREREGQQADQDVAKESDGHAAEHDRVNV
;
A
#
# COMPACT_ATOMS: atom_id res chain seq x y z
N LEU A 1 15.26 11.47 -12.21
CA LEU A 1 16.42 11.07 -13.05
C LEU A 1 16.97 12.26 -13.84
N LEU A 2 16.20 12.90 -14.74
CA LEU A 2 16.67 14.09 -15.48
C LEU A 2 17.32 15.16 -14.58
N ALA A 3 16.62 15.59 -13.51
CA ALA A 3 17.18 16.53 -12.55
C ALA A 3 18.48 16.05 -11.88
N ALA A 4 18.61 14.74 -11.63
CA ALA A 4 19.83 14.17 -11.07
C ALA A 4 20.98 14.23 -12.08
N CYS A 5 20.73 13.90 -13.35
CA CYS A 5 21.71 14.05 -14.42
C CYS A 5 22.17 15.51 -14.58
N SER A 6 21.22 16.47 -14.55
CA SER A 6 21.54 17.90 -14.60
C SER A 6 22.40 18.32 -13.40
N MET A 7 22.05 17.90 -12.18
CA MET A 7 22.85 18.18 -10.99
C MET A 7 24.25 17.56 -11.07
N THR A 8 24.39 16.31 -11.55
CA THR A 8 25.70 15.70 -11.79
C THR A 8 26.52 16.51 -12.79
N ALA A 9 25.93 16.92 -13.91
CA ALA A 9 26.62 17.73 -14.91
C ALA A 9 27.07 19.09 -14.37
N LEU A 10 26.20 19.80 -13.63
CA LEU A 10 26.55 21.07 -13.00
C LEU A 10 27.65 20.91 -11.92
N THR A 11 27.66 19.79 -11.20
CA THR A 11 28.73 19.47 -10.24
C THR A 11 30.04 19.19 -10.96
N PHE A 12 30.02 18.48 -12.10
CA PHE A 12 31.20 18.23 -12.93
C PHE A 12 31.81 19.53 -13.47
N LEU A 13 30.96 20.50 -13.83
CA LEU A 13 31.38 21.85 -14.25
C LEU A 13 31.84 22.75 -13.09
N GLY A 14 31.82 22.27 -11.84
CA GLY A 14 32.22 23.06 -10.67
C GLY A 14 31.21 24.14 -10.24
N LEU A 15 29.97 24.10 -10.76
CA LEU A 15 28.92 25.07 -10.44
C LEU A 15 28.12 24.71 -9.18
N LEU A 16 28.20 23.46 -8.72
CA LEU A 16 27.53 22.96 -7.52
C LEU A 16 28.54 22.50 -6.46
N PRO A 17 28.16 22.51 -5.17
CA PRO A 17 29.06 22.16 -4.08
C PRO A 17 29.50 20.71 -4.14
N THR A 18 30.75 20.49 -3.72
CA THR A 18 31.39 19.18 -3.58
C THR A 18 31.96 19.02 -2.18
N ALA A 19 32.03 17.79 -1.68
CA ALA A 19 32.69 17.45 -0.41
C ALA A 19 33.75 16.36 -0.61
N GLU A 20 34.75 16.29 0.26
CA GLU A 20 35.79 15.26 0.22
C GLU A 20 35.40 14.02 1.06
N PHE A 21 35.28 12.87 0.41
CA PHE A 21 34.88 11.60 1.04
C PHE A 21 36.04 10.61 1.08
N GLN A 22 36.22 9.92 2.21
CA GLN A 22 37.38 9.04 2.40
C GLN A 22 37.49 7.91 1.35
N ALA A 23 36.37 7.33 0.94
CA ALA A 23 36.35 6.17 0.04
C ALA A 23 36.33 6.54 -1.45
N VAL A 24 35.93 7.77 -1.78
CA VAL A 24 35.55 8.16 -3.14
C VAL A 24 36.40 9.35 -3.64
N GLY A 25 36.92 10.18 -2.73
CA GLY A 25 37.54 11.47 -3.07
C GLY A 25 36.50 12.59 -3.08
N ARG A 26 36.79 13.66 -3.82
CA ARG A 26 35.91 14.83 -3.96
C ARG A 26 34.68 14.49 -4.79
N GLY A 27 33.50 14.50 -4.19
CA GLY A 27 32.23 14.16 -4.85
C GLY A 27 31.13 15.18 -4.65
N GLY A 28 30.06 15.06 -5.45
CA GLY A 28 28.87 15.91 -5.30
C GLY A 28 28.09 15.61 -4.02
N ILE A 29 27.22 16.53 -3.64
CA ILE A 29 26.24 16.33 -2.55
C ILE A 29 24.82 16.74 -2.94
N ALA A 30 24.66 17.38 -4.11
CA ALA A 30 23.40 18.00 -4.51
C ALA A 30 22.30 16.97 -4.76
N CYS A 31 22.62 15.82 -5.37
CA CYS A 31 21.61 14.80 -5.65
C CYS A 31 21.04 14.18 -4.38
N THR A 32 21.87 13.96 -3.36
CA THR A 32 21.45 13.39 -2.07
C THR A 32 20.67 14.43 -1.24
N LEU A 33 21.10 15.69 -1.21
CA LEU A 33 20.48 16.74 -0.39
C LEU A 33 19.20 17.31 -1.00
N VAL A 34 19.21 17.62 -2.30
CA VAL A 34 18.14 18.35 -3.00
C VAL A 34 17.23 17.39 -3.77
N GLY A 35 17.77 16.27 -4.24
CA GLY A 35 17.07 15.33 -5.10
C GLY A 35 15.77 14.76 -4.53
N PRO A 36 15.69 14.31 -3.26
CA PRO A 36 14.43 13.87 -2.66
C PRO A 36 13.34 14.96 -2.65
N TRP A 37 13.71 16.22 -2.46
CA TRP A 37 12.78 17.35 -2.46
C TRP A 37 12.30 17.68 -3.87
N VAL A 38 13.20 17.64 -4.85
CA VAL A 38 12.83 17.75 -6.27
C VAL A 38 11.92 16.61 -6.68
N PHE A 39 12.16 15.40 -6.17
CA PHE A 39 11.27 14.26 -6.39
C PHE A 39 9.87 14.50 -5.81
N LEU A 40 9.74 15.02 -4.59
CA LEU A 40 8.42 15.37 -4.04
C LEU A 40 7.75 16.49 -4.83
N LEU A 41 8.48 17.55 -5.16
CA LEU A 41 7.95 18.66 -5.94
C LEU A 41 7.41 18.13 -7.27
N ALA A 42 8.18 17.32 -7.98
CA ALA A 42 7.73 16.66 -9.21
C ALA A 42 6.52 15.75 -8.96
N LEU A 43 6.51 14.95 -7.89
CA LEU A 43 5.35 14.10 -7.57
C LEU A 43 4.07 14.92 -7.42
N PHE A 44 4.14 16.11 -6.82
CA PHE A 44 2.99 16.98 -6.60
C PHE A 44 2.62 17.83 -7.81
N THR A 45 3.56 18.30 -8.63
CA THR A 45 3.29 19.30 -9.68
C THR A 45 3.45 18.78 -11.11
N PHE A 46 4.04 17.59 -11.31
CA PHE A 46 4.33 17.09 -12.66
C PHE A 46 3.08 16.87 -13.51
N HIS A 47 1.93 16.58 -12.89
CA HIS A 47 0.66 16.48 -13.59
C HIS A 47 0.25 17.80 -14.27
N GLU A 48 0.57 18.95 -13.67
CA GLU A 48 0.33 20.25 -14.31
C GLU A 48 1.28 20.51 -15.48
N VAL A 49 2.52 20.03 -15.38
CA VAL A 49 3.50 20.12 -16.47
C VAL A 49 3.01 19.31 -17.66
N LEU A 50 2.54 18.07 -17.43
CA LEU A 50 1.95 17.25 -18.48
C LEU A 50 0.73 17.92 -19.13
N ALA A 51 -0.14 18.52 -18.32
CA ALA A 51 -1.30 19.26 -18.82
C ALA A 51 -0.89 20.44 -19.72
N ARG A 52 0.13 21.22 -19.33
CA ARG A 52 0.67 22.32 -20.15
C ARG A 52 1.34 21.86 -21.44
N LEU A 53 1.82 20.61 -21.49
CA LEU A 53 2.37 19.99 -22.69
C LEU A 53 1.30 19.34 -23.59
N GLY A 54 0.01 19.50 -23.28
CA GLY A 54 -1.07 18.88 -24.03
C GLY A 54 -1.15 17.35 -23.85
N LEU A 55 -0.41 16.78 -22.90
CA LEU A 55 -0.49 15.37 -22.56
C LEU A 55 -1.68 15.15 -21.63
N SER A 56 -2.81 14.76 -22.21
CA SER A 56 -4.02 14.46 -21.46
C SER A 56 -3.83 13.22 -20.58
N GLY A 57 -4.22 13.34 -19.32
CA GLY A 57 -4.35 12.20 -18.42
C GLY A 57 -5.55 11.31 -18.76
N PRO A 58 -5.76 10.22 -18.00
CA PRO A 58 -6.97 9.43 -18.14
C PRO A 58 -8.22 10.31 -17.92
N ALA A 59 -9.29 10.03 -18.68
CA ALA A 59 -10.59 10.63 -18.41
C ALA A 59 -11.10 10.13 -17.06
N VAL A 60 -11.45 11.04 -16.16
CA VAL A 60 -11.93 10.72 -14.82
C VAL A 60 -13.35 11.23 -14.67
N PHE A 61 -14.23 10.35 -14.21
CA PHE A 61 -15.55 10.72 -13.74
C PHE A 61 -15.46 11.07 -12.25
N LEU A 62 -15.94 12.27 -11.90
CA LEU A 62 -16.02 12.73 -10.52
C LEU A 62 -17.43 13.28 -10.29
N ASP A 63 -18.21 12.63 -9.42
CA ASP A 63 -19.63 12.95 -9.22
C ASP A 63 -19.89 14.43 -9.04
N LYS A 64 -19.09 15.11 -8.20
CA LYS A 64 -19.30 16.51 -7.87
C LYS A 64 -19.13 17.46 -9.07
N THR A 65 -18.36 17.06 -10.09
CA THR A 65 -18.12 17.86 -11.30
C THR A 65 -18.98 17.41 -12.47
N CYS A 66 -19.37 16.13 -12.51
CA CYS A 66 -20.10 15.55 -13.63
C CYS A 66 -21.62 15.54 -13.42
N ILE A 67 -22.08 15.55 -12.17
CA ILE A 67 -23.50 15.63 -11.81
C ILE A 67 -23.84 17.08 -11.47
N HIS A 68 -24.95 17.58 -12.01
CA HIS A 68 -25.40 18.94 -11.74
C HIS A 68 -25.67 19.13 -10.24
N GLN A 69 -25.02 20.09 -9.59
CA GLN A 69 -25.14 20.27 -8.14
C GLN A 69 -26.34 21.15 -7.72
N THR A 70 -26.72 22.13 -8.55
CA THR A 70 -27.78 23.12 -8.22
C THR A 70 -29.19 22.72 -8.66
N ASN A 71 -29.37 22.19 -9.87
CA ASN A 71 -30.66 21.77 -10.41
C ASN A 71 -31.01 20.37 -9.89
N LYS A 72 -32.05 20.29 -9.05
CA LYS A 72 -32.49 19.03 -8.41
C LYS A 72 -32.89 17.95 -9.40
N GLN A 73 -33.53 18.30 -10.52
CA GLN A 73 -33.96 17.32 -11.52
C GLN A 73 -32.77 16.74 -12.28
N LEU A 74 -31.86 17.58 -12.78
CA LEU A 74 -30.64 17.12 -13.44
C LEU A 74 -29.71 16.37 -12.49
N LYS A 75 -29.69 16.74 -11.20
CA LYS A 75 -28.99 15.98 -10.16
C LYS A 75 -29.56 14.57 -10.03
N ARG A 76 -30.88 14.46 -9.92
CA ARG A 76 -31.58 13.16 -9.85
C ARG A 76 -31.33 12.32 -11.09
N GLU A 77 -31.45 12.90 -12.28
CA GLU A 77 -31.13 12.22 -13.55
C GLU A 77 -29.68 11.75 -13.62
N GLY A 78 -28.73 12.58 -13.15
CA GLY A 78 -27.31 12.23 -13.08
C GLY A 78 -27.04 11.08 -12.10
N ILE A 79 -27.68 11.09 -10.93
CA ILE A 79 -27.63 10.01 -9.93
C ILE A 79 -28.17 8.71 -10.52
N MET A 80 -29.31 8.74 -11.21
CA MET A 80 -29.91 7.56 -11.85
C MET A 80 -29.01 6.95 -12.94
N ARG A 81 -28.11 7.75 -13.54
CA ARG A 81 -27.14 7.30 -14.55
C ARG A 81 -25.83 6.79 -13.96
N GLN A 82 -25.62 6.86 -12.64
CA GLN A 82 -24.33 6.52 -12.04
C GLN A 82 -23.90 5.07 -12.31
N ALA A 83 -24.85 4.12 -12.27
CA ALA A 83 -24.58 2.72 -12.60
C ALA A 83 -24.03 2.53 -14.03
N ALA A 84 -24.46 3.37 -14.98
CA ALA A 84 -23.92 3.32 -16.35
C ALA A 84 -22.45 3.77 -16.40
N PHE A 85 -22.07 4.79 -15.61
CA PHE A 85 -20.66 5.21 -15.50
C PHE A 85 -19.80 4.09 -14.90
N LEU A 86 -20.27 3.40 -13.85
CA LEU A 86 -19.55 2.25 -13.28
C LEU A 86 -19.39 1.13 -14.31
N LYS A 87 -20.45 0.82 -15.07
CA LYS A 87 -20.41 -0.18 -16.14
C LYS A 87 -19.41 0.17 -17.24
N HIS A 88 -19.18 1.44 -17.54
CA HIS A 88 -18.22 1.87 -18.58
C HIS A 88 -16.83 2.22 -18.03
N SER A 89 -16.61 2.12 -16.72
CA SER A 89 -15.32 2.44 -16.10
C SER A 89 -14.37 1.24 -16.11
N GLU A 90 -13.13 1.44 -16.55
CA GLU A 90 -12.09 0.38 -16.48
C GLU A 90 -11.46 0.26 -15.08
N SER A 91 -11.51 1.34 -14.30
CA SER A 91 -10.90 1.40 -12.98
C SER A 91 -11.64 2.36 -12.06
N MET A 92 -11.56 2.09 -10.75
CA MET A 92 -12.13 2.93 -9.71
C MET A 92 -11.03 3.33 -8.72
N VAL A 93 -10.86 4.63 -8.49
CA VAL A 93 -9.92 5.16 -7.50
C VAL A 93 -10.69 5.56 -6.25
N ILE A 94 -10.34 4.95 -5.12
CA ILE A 94 -10.99 5.18 -3.83
C ILE A 94 -10.03 5.98 -2.95
N VAL A 95 -10.38 7.21 -2.61
CA VAL A 95 -9.69 7.97 -1.56
C VAL A 95 -10.25 7.53 -0.21
N TYR A 96 -9.59 6.53 0.39
CA TYR A 96 -10.11 5.87 1.58
C TYR A 96 -9.94 6.73 2.83
N SER A 97 -11.07 7.08 3.43
CA SER A 97 -11.21 7.62 4.78
C SER A 97 -11.90 6.58 5.67
N ARG A 98 -11.88 6.79 7.00
CA ARG A 98 -12.54 5.89 7.95
C ARG A 98 -14.04 5.76 7.65
N ASP A 99 -14.67 6.83 7.19
CA ASP A 99 -16.12 6.88 6.96
C ASP A 99 -16.52 6.33 5.58
N TYR A 100 -15.57 6.04 4.70
CA TYR A 100 -15.87 5.56 3.34
C TYR A 100 -16.70 4.28 3.36
N LEU A 101 -16.36 3.30 4.21
CA LEU A 101 -17.10 2.04 4.31
C LEU A 101 -18.33 2.12 5.20
N ALA A 102 -18.53 3.24 5.89
CA ALA A 102 -19.72 3.47 6.70
C ALA A 102 -20.85 4.11 5.88
N ARG A 103 -20.57 4.66 4.71
CA ARG A 103 -21.56 5.35 3.87
C ARG A 103 -22.19 4.37 2.89
N LEU A 104 -23.51 4.41 2.81
CA LEU A 104 -24.30 3.49 1.99
C LEU A 104 -23.90 3.57 0.50
N TRP A 105 -23.91 4.79 -0.04
CA TRP A 105 -23.67 5.05 -1.47
C TRP A 105 -22.28 4.59 -1.95
N THR A 106 -21.23 4.87 -1.17
CA THR A 106 -19.84 4.52 -1.53
C THR A 106 -19.58 3.02 -1.51
N VAL A 107 -20.27 2.27 -0.63
CA VAL A 107 -20.18 0.81 -0.60
C VAL A 107 -20.99 0.20 -1.75
N TYR A 108 -22.16 0.76 -2.06
CA TYR A 108 -22.95 0.41 -3.23
C TYR A 108 -22.14 0.56 -4.53
N GLU A 109 -21.49 1.70 -4.74
CA GLU A 109 -20.64 1.94 -5.92
C GLU A 109 -19.49 0.94 -6.03
N LEU A 110 -18.80 0.69 -4.91
CA LEU A 110 -17.67 -0.25 -4.87
C LEU A 110 -18.11 -1.68 -5.18
N ALA A 111 -19.19 -2.14 -4.55
CA ALA A 111 -19.73 -3.47 -4.81
C ALA A 111 -20.22 -3.61 -6.26
N SER A 112 -20.92 -2.59 -6.77
CA SER A 112 -21.39 -2.54 -8.15
C SER A 112 -20.25 -2.57 -9.15
N MET A 113 -19.19 -1.80 -8.91
CA MET A 113 -17.97 -1.82 -9.74
C MET A 113 -17.34 -3.22 -9.78
N LEU A 114 -17.23 -3.89 -8.63
CA LEU A 114 -16.64 -5.23 -8.58
C LEU A 114 -17.48 -6.26 -9.35
N VAL A 115 -18.81 -6.17 -9.30
CA VAL A 115 -19.65 -7.13 -10.02
C VAL A 115 -19.75 -6.81 -11.51
N LEU A 116 -20.00 -5.56 -11.87
CA LEU A 116 -20.15 -5.12 -13.27
C LEU A 116 -18.84 -5.19 -14.04
N GLN A 117 -17.70 -5.04 -13.35
CA GLN A 117 -16.37 -5.07 -13.94
C GLN A 117 -15.46 -6.08 -13.22
N PRO A 118 -15.60 -7.39 -13.51
CA PRO A 118 -14.76 -8.43 -12.90
C PRO A 118 -13.25 -8.27 -13.15
N ARG A 119 -12.91 -7.63 -14.27
CA ARG A 119 -11.52 -7.28 -14.63
C ARG A 119 -11.15 -5.84 -14.24
N GLY A 120 -12.11 -5.10 -13.71
CA GLY A 120 -11.96 -3.72 -13.31
C GLY A 120 -10.93 -3.56 -12.21
N LYS A 121 -10.13 -2.50 -12.32
CA LYS A 121 -9.05 -2.25 -11.37
C LYS A 121 -9.51 -1.32 -10.26
N VAL A 122 -9.59 -1.81 -9.03
CA VAL A 122 -9.81 -0.96 -7.86
C VAL A 122 -8.46 -0.48 -7.29
N VAL A 123 -8.32 0.83 -7.14
CA VAL A 123 -7.14 1.49 -6.57
C VAL A 123 -7.54 2.30 -5.33
N VAL A 124 -7.27 1.72 -4.17
CA VAL A 124 -7.43 2.34 -2.85
C VAL A 124 -6.21 3.18 -2.52
N LEU A 125 -6.46 4.45 -2.19
CA LEU A 125 -5.50 5.45 -1.72
C LEU A 125 -5.89 5.88 -0.30
N PRO A 126 -5.29 5.29 0.75
CA PRO A 126 -5.52 5.73 2.12
C PRO A 126 -5.11 7.20 2.29
N THR A 127 -5.94 8.00 2.95
CA THR A 127 -5.63 9.41 3.24
C THR A 127 -4.38 9.60 4.11
N VAL A 128 -3.95 8.55 4.83
CA VAL A 128 -2.70 8.54 5.61
C VAL A 128 -1.45 8.33 4.74
N LEU A 129 -1.60 7.79 3.52
CA LEU A 129 -0.50 7.41 2.64
C LEU A 129 0.47 8.57 2.31
N PRO A 130 0.01 9.78 1.93
CA PRO A 130 0.92 10.89 1.64
C PRO A 130 1.75 11.29 2.85
N ARG A 131 1.17 11.24 4.06
CA ARG A 131 1.88 11.56 5.31
C ARG A 131 2.98 10.55 5.59
N ILE A 132 2.67 9.26 5.45
CA ILE A 132 3.65 8.18 5.62
C ILE A 132 4.76 8.29 4.57
N LEU A 133 4.41 8.60 3.32
CA LEU A 133 5.38 8.80 2.24
C LEU A 133 6.35 9.94 2.56
N CYS A 134 5.83 11.14 2.87
CA CYS A 134 6.66 12.31 3.15
C CYS A 134 7.52 12.10 4.40
N LEU A 135 6.93 11.61 5.49
CA LEU A 135 7.66 11.37 6.74
C LEU A 135 8.68 10.23 6.60
N GLY A 136 8.31 9.14 5.93
CA GLY A 136 9.22 8.04 5.62
C GLY A 136 10.40 8.52 4.77
N MET A 137 10.14 9.30 3.72
CA MET A 137 11.18 9.87 2.88
C MET A 137 12.09 10.83 3.67
N LEU A 138 11.53 11.66 4.56
CA LEU A 138 12.30 12.53 5.45
C LEU A 138 13.21 11.70 6.37
N LEU A 139 12.68 10.69 7.05
CA LEU A 139 13.46 9.82 7.95
C LEU A 139 14.59 9.10 7.20
N VAL A 140 14.29 8.52 6.05
CA VAL A 140 15.27 7.80 5.22
C VAL A 140 16.33 8.74 4.65
N THR A 141 15.95 9.96 4.25
CA THR A 141 16.88 10.99 3.77
C THR A 141 17.79 11.49 4.89
N THR A 142 17.24 11.78 6.07
CA THR A 142 18.02 12.17 7.25
C THR A 142 19.02 11.08 7.63
N LEU A 143 18.60 9.81 7.68
CA LEU A 143 19.51 8.68 7.92
C LEU A 143 20.61 8.62 6.86
N GLY A 144 20.24 8.65 5.56
CA GLY A 144 21.19 8.63 4.46
C GLY A 144 22.23 9.75 4.55
N ASN A 145 21.81 10.95 4.92
CA ASN A 145 22.67 12.11 5.11
C ASN A 145 23.59 11.96 6.34
N ILE A 146 23.10 11.43 7.46
CA ILE A 146 23.94 11.13 8.65
C ILE A 146 25.05 10.14 8.27
N PHE A 147 24.71 9.06 7.56
CA PHE A 147 25.71 8.11 7.05
C PHE A 147 26.73 8.79 6.14
N ARG A 148 26.28 9.71 5.27
CA ARG A 148 27.16 10.45 4.38
C ARG A 148 28.09 11.42 5.09
N LEU A 149 27.58 12.17 6.06
CA LEU A 149 28.39 13.07 6.89
C LEU A 149 29.48 12.29 7.62
N GLY A 150 29.16 11.08 8.10
CA GLY A 150 30.14 10.16 8.70
C GLY A 150 31.22 9.63 7.74
N GLU A 151 31.05 9.75 6.42
CA GLU A 151 32.05 9.39 5.40
C GLU A 151 32.96 10.59 4.99
N ALA A 152 32.58 11.82 5.37
CA ALA A 152 33.30 13.03 5.02
C ALA A 152 34.63 13.13 5.78
N ARG A 153 35.71 13.51 5.06
CA ARG A 153 37.09 13.44 5.55
C ARG A 153 37.38 14.43 6.68
N ASP A 154 36.75 15.61 6.63
CA ASP A 154 37.00 16.73 7.56
C ASP A 154 36.46 16.50 8.98
N PHE A 155 35.70 15.43 9.21
CA PHE A 155 35.05 15.16 10.50
C PHE A 155 35.84 14.21 11.42
N LYS A 156 37.11 13.94 11.09
CA LYS A 156 37.85 12.80 11.66
C LYS A 156 38.80 13.12 12.83
N ASP A 157 38.99 14.39 13.18
CA ASP A 157 39.98 14.77 14.19
C ASP A 157 39.52 14.62 15.66
N SER A 158 38.27 14.22 15.94
CA SER A 158 37.88 13.82 17.31
C SER A 158 36.66 12.87 17.35
N VAL A 159 36.70 11.87 18.23
CA VAL A 159 35.61 10.97 18.72
C VAL A 159 34.81 10.15 17.68
N LEU A 160 34.79 10.51 16.40
CA LEU A 160 33.92 9.92 15.36
C LEU A 160 34.64 8.96 14.40
N ARG A 161 35.75 8.37 14.85
CA ARG A 161 36.51 7.38 14.06
C ARG A 161 35.66 6.18 13.62
N ASP A 162 34.61 5.87 14.38
CA ASP A 162 33.61 4.84 14.09
C ASP A 162 32.25 5.44 13.68
N SER A 163 32.22 6.19 12.59
CA SER A 163 30.98 6.79 12.05
C SER A 163 29.85 5.77 11.80
N SER A 164 30.18 4.50 11.57
CA SER A 164 29.22 3.41 11.50
C SER A 164 28.51 3.12 12.83
N ALA A 165 29.22 3.26 13.96
CA ALA A 165 28.62 3.06 15.28
C ALA A 165 27.63 4.19 15.61
N VAL A 166 27.98 5.44 15.31
CA VAL A 166 27.06 6.58 15.51
C VAL A 166 25.82 6.44 14.65
N ALA A 167 25.97 6.10 13.38
CA ALA A 167 24.83 5.90 12.50
C ALA A 167 23.95 4.72 12.95
N ALA A 168 24.54 3.64 13.47
CA ALA A 168 23.80 2.53 14.08
C ALA A 168 23.02 3.01 15.32
N VAL A 169 23.66 3.75 16.23
CA VAL A 169 23.00 4.30 17.44
C VAL A 169 21.84 5.22 17.06
N LEU A 170 22.02 6.13 16.10
CA LEU A 170 20.97 7.05 15.67
C LEU A 170 19.83 6.38 14.89
N SER A 171 20.10 5.24 14.24
CA SER A 171 19.07 4.52 13.51
C SER A 171 18.04 3.84 14.41
N VAL A 172 18.42 3.41 15.61
CA VAL A 172 17.54 2.72 16.56
C VAL A 172 16.33 3.57 16.96
N PRO A 173 16.47 4.83 17.42
CA PRO A 173 15.31 5.66 17.72
C PRO A 173 14.50 6.00 16.47
N LEU A 174 15.13 6.14 15.30
CA LEU A 174 14.43 6.44 14.05
C LEU A 174 13.63 5.24 13.53
N SER A 175 14.16 4.02 13.66
CA SER A 175 13.43 2.79 13.32
C SER A 175 12.30 2.52 14.32
N PHE A 176 12.49 2.87 15.59
CA PHE A 176 11.42 2.81 16.58
C PHE A 176 10.31 3.83 16.28
N LEU A 177 10.65 5.05 15.89
CA LEU A 177 9.67 6.03 15.41
C LEU A 177 8.91 5.50 14.18
N ALA A 178 9.61 4.90 13.22
CA ALA A 178 8.98 4.25 12.07
C ALA A 178 8.02 3.12 12.51
N LEU A 179 8.37 2.33 13.53
CA LEU A 179 7.50 1.30 14.10
C LEU A 179 6.21 1.90 14.68
N VAL A 180 6.29 2.97 15.46
CA VAL A 180 5.10 3.66 16.01
C VAL A 180 4.19 4.16 14.89
N LEU A 181 4.76 4.79 13.87
CA LEU A 181 4.01 5.30 12.73
C LEU A 181 3.35 4.18 11.93
N LEU A 182 4.10 3.14 11.59
CA LEU A 182 3.61 2.01 10.81
C LEU A 182 2.61 1.15 11.59
N ARG A 183 2.62 1.17 12.93
CA ARG A 183 1.56 0.57 13.76
C ARG A 183 0.22 1.25 13.58
N ARG A 184 0.19 2.58 13.41
CA ARG A 184 -1.06 3.29 13.06
C ARG A 184 -1.59 2.85 11.70
N VAL A 185 -0.70 2.65 10.73
CA VAL A 185 -1.06 2.17 9.38
C VAL A 185 -1.61 0.75 9.42
N ALA A 186 -0.93 -0.14 10.14
CA ALA A 186 -1.36 -1.51 10.32
C ALA A 186 -2.72 -1.58 11.03
N ALA A 187 -2.94 -0.74 12.05
CA ALA A 187 -4.23 -0.63 12.73
C ALA A 187 -5.34 -0.14 11.79
N GLU A 188 -5.10 0.94 11.03
CA GLU A 188 -6.09 1.44 10.05
C GLU A 188 -6.41 0.42 8.95
N HIS A 189 -5.43 -0.37 8.51
CA HIS A 189 -5.64 -1.46 7.57
C HIS A 189 -6.50 -2.58 8.17
N GLN A 190 -6.22 -3.01 9.40
CA GLN A 190 -7.03 -4.02 10.09
C GLN A 190 -8.46 -3.54 10.36
N ASP A 191 -8.62 -2.27 10.77
CA ASP A 191 -9.92 -1.68 11.04
C ASP A 191 -10.74 -1.53 9.76
N MET A 192 -10.11 -1.21 8.62
CA MET A 192 -10.77 -1.23 7.33
C MET A 192 -11.35 -2.60 7.02
N LEU A 193 -10.56 -3.68 7.16
CA LEU A 193 -11.01 -5.04 6.87
C LEU A 193 -12.12 -5.50 7.82
N ARG A 194 -12.03 -5.14 9.10
CA ARG A 194 -13.09 -5.40 10.09
C ARG A 194 -14.40 -4.71 9.71
N ARG A 195 -14.35 -3.42 9.35
CA ARG A 195 -15.56 -2.67 8.94
C ARG A 195 -16.26 -3.28 7.74
N VAL A 196 -15.51 -3.86 6.80
CA VAL A 196 -16.13 -4.58 5.68
C VAL A 196 -16.74 -5.90 6.15
N ALA A 197 -16.07 -6.65 7.02
CA ALA A 197 -16.58 -7.90 7.56
C ALA A 197 -17.89 -7.69 8.36
N ASP A 198 -17.96 -6.59 9.10
CA ASP A 198 -19.12 -6.20 9.91
C ASP A 198 -20.13 -5.32 9.15
N PHE A 199 -19.93 -5.09 7.84
CA PHE A 199 -20.78 -4.20 7.06
C PHE A 199 -22.22 -4.70 7.04
N SER A 200 -23.17 -3.79 7.18
CA SER A 200 -24.59 -4.03 6.98
C SER A 200 -25.22 -2.79 6.36
N ILE A 201 -26.00 -3.00 5.30
CA ILE A 201 -26.65 -1.93 4.55
C ILE A 201 -27.64 -1.15 5.43
N GLN A 202 -28.30 -1.84 6.36
CA GLN A 202 -29.26 -1.23 7.29
C GLN A 202 -28.59 -0.31 8.32
N SER A 203 -27.34 -0.60 8.71
CA SER A 203 -26.57 0.26 9.63
C SER A 203 -25.66 1.26 8.92
N ALA A 204 -25.59 1.20 7.59
CA ALA A 204 -24.80 2.15 6.81
C ALA A 204 -25.43 3.55 6.90
N THR A 205 -24.58 4.56 7.07
CA THR A 205 -24.98 5.97 7.14
C THR A 205 -25.39 6.49 5.76
N CYS A 206 -26.49 7.24 5.70
CA CYS A 206 -26.84 8.04 4.53
C CYS A 206 -26.53 9.51 4.79
N HIS A 207 -26.11 10.24 3.76
CA HIS A 207 -25.91 11.69 3.91
C HIS A 207 -27.24 12.42 4.08
N LEU A 208 -28.25 11.97 3.32
CA LEU A 208 -29.64 12.36 3.42
C LEU A 208 -30.43 11.07 3.64
N GLU A 209 -31.09 10.92 4.79
CA GLU A 209 -31.83 9.69 5.10
C GLU A 209 -33.04 9.49 4.17
N GLU A 210 -33.57 10.55 3.58
CA GLU A 210 -34.61 10.49 2.52
C GLU A 210 -34.15 9.70 1.29
N ASP A 211 -32.84 9.66 1.01
CA ASP A 211 -32.32 8.92 -0.13
C ASP A 211 -32.25 7.40 0.16
N ARG A 212 -32.31 6.97 1.43
CA ARG A 212 -32.09 5.57 1.82
C ARG A 212 -32.99 4.60 1.09
N GLU A 213 -34.30 4.86 1.07
CA GLU A 213 -35.28 3.98 0.42
C GLU A 213 -35.02 3.84 -1.08
N VAL A 214 -34.59 4.93 -1.72
CA VAL A 214 -34.24 4.93 -3.15
C VAL A 214 -32.97 4.08 -3.38
N ILE A 215 -31.97 4.23 -2.51
CA ILE A 215 -30.71 3.48 -2.63
C ILE A 215 -30.94 2.00 -2.37
N GLU A 216 -31.67 1.65 -1.32
CA GLU A 216 -32.03 0.27 -0.98
C GLU A 216 -32.88 -0.36 -2.08
N GLY A 217 -33.82 0.37 -2.68
CA GLY A 217 -34.56 -0.06 -3.86
C GLY A 217 -33.65 -0.33 -5.06
N ASN A 218 -32.68 0.54 -5.33
CA ASN A 218 -31.69 0.34 -6.39
C ASN A 218 -30.77 -0.86 -6.12
N VAL A 219 -30.39 -1.09 -4.86
CA VAL A 219 -29.61 -2.26 -4.44
C VAL A 219 -30.40 -3.53 -4.65
N ALA A 220 -31.67 -3.57 -4.23
CA ALA A 220 -32.54 -4.72 -4.43
C ALA A 220 -32.71 -5.04 -5.92
N ALA A 221 -33.04 -4.02 -6.73
CA ALA A 221 -33.15 -4.16 -8.18
C ALA A 221 -31.83 -4.62 -8.82
N PHE A 222 -30.69 -4.14 -8.34
CA PHE A 222 -29.37 -4.54 -8.81
C PHE A 222 -29.08 -6.02 -8.52
N VAL A 223 -29.31 -6.48 -7.29
CA VAL A 223 -29.12 -7.89 -6.91
C VAL A 223 -30.06 -8.81 -7.69
N GLN A 224 -31.32 -8.41 -7.88
CA GLN A 224 -32.30 -9.13 -8.69
C GLN A 224 -31.91 -9.18 -10.17
N CYS A 225 -31.43 -8.07 -10.74
CA CYS A 225 -30.97 -8.00 -12.12
C CYS A 225 -29.76 -8.92 -12.38
N LEU A 226 -28.93 -9.16 -11.37
CA LEU A 226 -27.82 -10.12 -11.43
C LEU A 226 -28.28 -11.58 -11.26
N GLY A 227 -29.55 -11.84 -10.98
CA GLY A 227 -30.08 -13.17 -10.71
C GLY A 227 -29.57 -13.76 -9.40
N LEU A 228 -29.23 -12.91 -8.42
CA LEU A 228 -28.76 -13.32 -7.09
C LEU A 228 -29.89 -13.37 -6.05
N ALA A 229 -31.06 -12.83 -6.37
CA ALA A 229 -32.28 -12.93 -5.58
C ALA A 229 -33.49 -12.95 -6.53
N SER A 230 -34.54 -13.68 -6.19
CA SER A 230 -35.81 -13.64 -6.91
C SER A 230 -36.55 -12.33 -6.60
N PRO A 231 -37.33 -11.76 -7.55
CA PRO A 231 -38.28 -10.70 -7.24
C PRO A 231 -39.30 -11.08 -6.16
N GLU A 232 -39.61 -12.37 -6.01
CA GLU A 232 -40.60 -12.90 -5.07
C GLU A 232 -40.09 -12.92 -3.61
N ASP A 233 -38.77 -13.00 -3.40
CA ASP A 233 -38.15 -13.03 -2.06
C ASP A 233 -38.27 -11.70 -1.30
N GLY A 234 -38.70 -10.65 -2.00
CA GLY A 234 -38.85 -9.30 -1.47
C GLY A 234 -37.53 -8.53 -1.34
N ALA A 235 -37.66 -7.21 -1.13
CA ALA A 235 -36.51 -6.31 -1.08
C ALA A 235 -35.54 -6.63 0.08
N LYS A 236 -36.08 -7.05 1.24
CA LYS A 236 -35.27 -7.35 2.43
C LYS A 236 -34.26 -8.48 2.17
N HIS A 237 -34.69 -9.56 1.50
CA HIS A 237 -33.79 -10.66 1.15
C HIS A 237 -32.69 -10.21 0.19
N ALA A 238 -33.05 -9.42 -0.84
CA ALA A 238 -32.08 -8.87 -1.78
C ALA A 238 -31.02 -7.98 -1.10
N LEU A 239 -31.40 -7.20 -0.07
CA LEU A 239 -30.48 -6.42 0.75
C LEU A 239 -29.52 -7.30 1.59
N GLU A 240 -29.99 -8.44 2.09
CA GLU A 240 -29.15 -9.41 2.80
C GLU A 240 -28.13 -10.08 1.85
N VAL A 241 -28.56 -10.46 0.65
CA VAL A 241 -27.67 -10.97 -0.41
C VAL A 241 -26.61 -9.92 -0.78
N PHE A 242 -26.99 -8.64 -0.83
CA PHE A 242 -26.04 -7.55 -1.05
C PHE A 242 -25.00 -7.44 0.07
N ASN A 243 -25.40 -7.57 1.34
CA ASN A 243 -24.48 -7.58 2.48
C ASN A 243 -23.44 -8.71 2.35
N ASP A 244 -23.89 -9.91 1.99
CA ASP A 244 -23.00 -11.06 1.80
C ASP A 244 -22.03 -10.84 0.64
N LEU A 245 -22.51 -10.27 -0.47
CA LEU A 245 -21.68 -9.87 -1.62
C LEU A 245 -20.58 -8.88 -1.20
N VAL A 246 -20.91 -7.85 -0.43
CA VAL A 246 -19.95 -6.85 0.08
C VAL A 246 -18.89 -7.53 0.95
N ARG A 247 -19.33 -8.31 1.95
CA ARG A 247 -18.45 -8.99 2.92
C ARG A 247 -17.52 -9.99 2.24
N GLU A 248 -17.96 -10.64 1.15
CA GLU A 248 -17.12 -11.58 0.40
C GLU A 248 -16.12 -10.86 -0.53
N ARG A 249 -16.60 -9.91 -1.34
CA ARG A 249 -15.82 -9.39 -2.48
C ARG A 249 -14.93 -8.21 -2.13
N VAL A 250 -15.43 -7.31 -1.30
CA VAL A 250 -14.74 -6.04 -1.02
C VAL A 250 -13.41 -6.25 -0.28
N PRO A 251 -13.27 -7.14 0.73
CA PRO A 251 -11.99 -7.31 1.42
C PRO A 251 -10.87 -7.74 0.47
N GLY A 252 -11.16 -8.65 -0.46
CA GLY A 252 -10.18 -9.11 -1.45
C GLY A 252 -9.71 -7.98 -2.38
N ALA A 253 -10.64 -7.14 -2.84
CA ALA A 253 -10.32 -5.98 -3.67
C ALA A 253 -9.47 -4.93 -2.91
N LEU A 254 -9.84 -4.64 -1.65
CA LEU A 254 -9.09 -3.71 -0.80
C LEU A 254 -7.68 -4.22 -0.50
N GLN A 255 -7.53 -5.50 -0.14
CA GLN A 255 -6.23 -6.13 0.11
C GLN A 255 -5.36 -6.20 -1.14
N HIS A 256 -5.93 -6.57 -2.29
CA HIS A 256 -5.22 -6.56 -3.56
C HIS A 256 -4.72 -5.15 -3.88
N SER A 257 -5.54 -4.14 -3.61
CA SER A 257 -5.13 -2.77 -3.81
C SER A 257 -4.05 -2.32 -2.83
N LEU A 258 -4.15 -2.56 -1.53
CA LEU A 258 -3.13 -2.05 -0.59
C LEU A 258 -1.83 -2.86 -0.60
N GLY A 259 -1.90 -4.09 -1.09
CA GLY A 259 -0.84 -5.09 -0.97
C GLY A 259 -0.90 -5.78 0.39
N ARG A 260 -0.21 -6.93 0.49
CA ARG A 260 -0.27 -7.82 1.65
C ARG A 260 0.07 -7.14 2.99
N LEU A 261 1.01 -6.20 2.96
CA LEU A 261 1.51 -5.51 4.15
C LEU A 261 0.80 -4.17 4.40
N GLY A 262 -0.19 -3.79 3.57
CA GLY A 262 -0.84 -2.48 3.63
C GLY A 262 -0.08 -1.35 2.93
N LEU A 263 1.18 -1.59 2.51
CA LEU A 263 1.97 -0.68 1.67
C LEU A 263 2.49 -1.40 0.43
N ARG A 264 2.35 -0.77 -0.73
CA ARG A 264 2.92 -1.26 -2.00
C ARG A 264 4.42 -0.99 -2.07
N TYR A 265 5.16 -1.88 -2.74
CA TYR A 265 6.60 -1.73 -2.98
C TYR A 265 6.97 -0.37 -3.56
N ARG A 266 6.22 0.11 -4.56
CA ARG A 266 6.45 1.42 -5.20
C ARG A 266 6.48 2.59 -4.21
N THR A 267 5.65 2.53 -3.16
CA THR A 267 5.60 3.57 -2.12
C THR A 267 6.87 3.53 -1.29
N VAL A 268 7.33 2.34 -0.92
CA VAL A 268 8.54 2.17 -0.11
C VAL A 268 9.79 2.50 -0.92
N ALA A 269 9.85 2.09 -2.19
CA ALA A 269 10.92 2.48 -3.11
C ALA A 269 11.00 4.01 -3.30
N ALA A 270 9.86 4.71 -3.33
CA ALA A 270 9.83 6.17 -3.36
C ALA A 270 10.37 6.81 -2.07
N MET A 271 10.10 6.23 -0.89
CA MET A 271 10.72 6.68 0.38
C MET A 271 12.24 6.53 0.34
N SER A 272 12.74 5.49 -0.34
CA SER A 272 14.17 5.21 -0.51
C SER A 272 14.87 6.03 -1.60
N CYS A 273 14.22 7.03 -2.19
CA CYS A 273 14.74 7.73 -3.36
C CYS A 273 16.15 8.33 -3.14
N VAL A 274 16.50 8.77 -1.93
CA VAL A 274 17.84 9.28 -1.59
C VAL A 274 18.95 8.29 -1.95
N PHE A 275 18.74 6.98 -1.76
CA PHE A 275 19.71 5.94 -2.10
C PHE A 275 19.79 5.65 -3.59
N LEU A 276 18.71 5.93 -4.34
CA LEU A 276 18.71 5.84 -5.81
C LEU A 276 19.46 7.00 -6.45
N LEU A 277 19.45 8.16 -5.77
CA LEU A 277 20.10 9.40 -6.21
C LEU A 277 21.57 9.47 -5.76
N ARG A 278 21.94 8.82 -4.67
CA ARG A 278 23.31 8.78 -4.13
C ARG A 278 24.40 8.47 -5.17
N PRO A 279 24.24 7.51 -6.11
CA PRO A 279 25.29 7.23 -7.09
C PRO A 279 25.59 8.39 -8.04
N PHE A 280 24.64 9.29 -8.28
CA PHE A 280 24.84 10.45 -9.15
C PHE A 280 25.85 11.45 -8.55
N ASP A 281 25.94 11.50 -7.22
CA ASP A 281 26.94 12.30 -6.50
C ASP A 281 28.34 11.66 -6.55
N THR A 282 28.43 10.32 -6.52
CA THR A 282 29.71 9.59 -6.51
C THR A 282 30.29 9.40 -7.90
N VAL A 283 29.47 9.22 -8.93
CA VAL A 283 29.92 9.11 -10.32
C VAL A 283 30.79 10.32 -10.69
N ASN A 284 30.40 11.53 -10.26
CA ASN A 284 31.19 12.73 -10.50
C ASN A 284 32.61 12.63 -9.91
N ALA A 285 32.73 12.15 -8.67
CA ALA A 285 34.02 11.96 -8.02
C ALA A 285 34.91 10.95 -8.75
N TYR A 286 34.29 9.88 -9.25
CA TYR A 286 35.01 8.84 -9.95
C TYR A 286 35.48 9.27 -11.34
N LEU A 287 34.72 10.13 -12.04
CA LEU A 287 35.11 10.70 -13.33
C LEU A 287 36.34 11.61 -13.21
N HIS A 288 36.47 12.37 -12.11
CA HIS A 288 37.66 13.19 -11.87
C HIS A 288 38.87 12.40 -11.35
N GLY A 289 38.65 11.26 -10.69
CA GLY A 289 39.70 10.52 -10.00
C GLY A 289 40.34 9.35 -10.76
N GLU A 290 40.07 9.20 -12.07
CA GLU A 290 40.56 8.10 -12.94
C GLU A 290 40.40 6.70 -12.32
N ARG A 291 39.27 6.46 -11.63
CA ARG A 291 39.03 5.20 -10.92
C ARG A 291 38.51 4.12 -11.88
N PRO A 292 38.81 2.84 -11.62
CA PRO A 292 38.32 1.76 -12.46
C PRO A 292 36.79 1.68 -12.42
N PHE A 293 36.17 1.41 -13.57
CA PHE A 293 34.70 1.28 -13.73
C PHE A 293 34.05 0.34 -12.72
N SER A 294 34.74 -0.73 -12.31
CA SER A 294 34.27 -1.68 -11.29
C SER A 294 33.95 -1.02 -9.94
N SER A 295 34.64 0.07 -9.58
CA SER A 295 34.37 0.82 -8.35
C SER A 295 33.07 1.60 -8.44
N ILE A 296 32.79 2.21 -9.59
CA ILE A 296 31.55 2.93 -9.90
C ILE A 296 30.37 1.94 -9.86
N ALA A 297 30.50 0.83 -10.60
CA ALA A 297 29.48 -0.21 -10.67
C ALA A 297 29.15 -0.76 -9.27
N GLY A 298 30.18 -1.02 -8.45
CA GLY A 298 29.98 -1.48 -7.08
C GLY A 298 29.23 -0.47 -6.20
N GLU A 299 29.51 0.84 -6.33
CA GLU A 299 28.80 1.87 -5.56
C GLU A 299 27.34 2.01 -6.00
N VAL A 300 27.06 1.96 -7.31
CA VAL A 300 25.71 1.98 -7.88
C VAL A 300 24.91 0.78 -7.36
N VAL A 301 25.46 -0.43 -7.53
CA VAL A 301 24.81 -1.68 -7.11
C VAL A 301 24.58 -1.68 -5.61
N GLY A 302 25.55 -1.26 -4.80
CA GLY A 302 25.40 -1.17 -3.34
C GLY A 302 24.30 -0.21 -2.92
N SER A 303 24.33 1.02 -3.45
CA SER A 303 23.33 2.05 -3.12
C SER A 303 21.91 1.62 -3.52
N TRP A 304 21.76 1.05 -4.71
CA TRP A 304 20.47 0.57 -5.18
C TRP A 304 20.00 -0.67 -4.43
N THR A 305 20.89 -1.57 -4.00
CA THR A 305 20.53 -2.72 -3.15
C THR A 305 19.98 -2.25 -1.80
N ILE A 306 20.56 -1.19 -1.24
CA ILE A 306 20.04 -0.59 -0.01
C ILE A 306 18.64 -0.02 -0.25
N GLY A 307 18.48 0.82 -1.29
CA GLY A 307 17.22 1.51 -1.57
C GLY A 307 16.08 0.61 -2.04
N LEU A 308 16.38 -0.40 -2.86
CA LEU A 308 15.41 -1.25 -3.54
C LEU A 308 15.18 -2.61 -2.87
N ALA A 309 16.05 -3.04 -1.94
CA ALA A 309 15.89 -4.31 -1.25
C ALA A 309 15.93 -4.18 0.28
N ILE A 310 17.02 -3.66 0.86
CA ILE A 310 17.21 -3.65 2.32
C ILE A 310 16.15 -2.77 3.02
N ILE A 311 15.93 -1.55 2.55
CA ILE A 311 14.92 -0.65 3.15
C ILE A 311 13.50 -1.22 2.99
N PRO A 312 13.08 -1.71 1.81
CA PRO A 312 11.82 -2.43 1.67
C PRO A 312 11.66 -3.62 2.63
N LEU A 313 12.69 -4.45 2.80
CA LEU A 313 12.65 -5.55 3.76
C LEU A 313 12.55 -5.07 5.20
N ALA A 314 13.24 -3.99 5.55
CA ALA A 314 13.14 -3.36 6.88
C ALA A 314 11.73 -2.85 7.15
N VAL A 315 11.14 -2.10 6.21
CA VAL A 315 9.75 -1.59 6.33
C VAL A 315 8.76 -2.76 6.41
N ALA A 316 8.95 -3.82 5.63
CA ALA A 316 8.12 -5.00 5.72
C ALA A 316 8.22 -5.71 7.07
N GLY A 317 9.44 -5.86 7.60
CA GLY A 317 9.67 -6.40 8.94
C GLY A 317 8.98 -5.57 10.02
N ILE A 318 9.11 -4.24 9.94
CA ILE A 318 8.43 -3.32 10.86
C ILE A 318 6.91 -3.46 10.75
N LEU A 319 6.34 -3.53 9.53
CA LEU A 319 4.89 -3.72 9.34
C LEU A 319 4.39 -5.05 9.91
N CYS A 320 5.16 -6.13 9.78
CA CYS A 320 4.83 -7.42 10.39
C CYS A 320 4.78 -7.30 11.91
N ILE A 321 5.81 -6.71 12.53
CA ILE A 321 5.86 -6.46 13.99
C ILE A 321 4.73 -5.53 14.42
N ALA A 322 4.47 -4.48 13.64
CA ALA A 322 3.45 -3.48 13.91
C ALA A 322 2.03 -4.03 13.85
N SER A 323 1.80 -5.07 13.04
CA SER A 323 0.51 -5.74 12.88
C SER A 323 0.17 -6.69 14.03
N ASP A 324 1.13 -7.00 14.90
CA ASP A 324 0.90 -7.85 16.08
C ASP A 324 -0.08 -7.18 17.05
N LYS A 325 -1.08 -7.96 17.44
CA LYS A 325 -2.07 -7.58 18.45
C LYS A 325 -1.57 -8.02 19.84
N PRO A 326 -1.83 -7.22 20.88
CA PRO A 326 -1.61 -7.68 22.24
C PRO A 326 -2.49 -8.92 22.47
N ASP A 327 -1.87 -10.03 22.85
CA ASP A 327 -2.59 -11.19 23.34
C ASP A 327 -3.23 -10.80 24.69
N ARG A 328 -4.55 -10.99 24.82
CA ARG A 328 -5.28 -10.67 26.06
C ARG A 328 -4.72 -11.41 27.28
N LYS A 329 -4.02 -12.52 27.08
CA LYS A 329 -3.43 -13.33 28.15
C LYS A 329 -2.15 -12.72 28.73
N PHE A 330 -1.40 -11.95 27.95
CA PHE A 330 -0.15 -11.36 28.39
C PHE A 330 -0.37 -9.87 28.70
N GLY A 331 0.06 -9.43 29.89
CA GLY A 331 -0.03 -8.02 30.27
C GLY A 331 0.71 -7.10 29.28
N TRP A 332 0.34 -5.82 29.26
CA TRP A 332 0.91 -4.81 28.35
C TRP A 332 2.45 -4.70 28.42
N SER A 333 3.05 -4.98 29.58
CA SER A 333 4.50 -5.00 29.76
C SER A 333 5.16 -6.13 28.96
N ALA A 334 4.62 -7.35 29.01
CA ALA A 334 5.13 -8.50 28.27
C ALA A 334 5.00 -8.31 26.75
N PHE A 335 3.87 -7.74 26.30
CA PHE A 335 3.69 -7.38 24.89
C PHE A 335 4.72 -6.35 24.42
N THR A 336 4.96 -5.31 25.23
CA THR A 336 5.95 -4.26 24.92
C THR A 336 7.37 -4.83 24.86
N ALA A 337 7.74 -5.69 25.82
CA ALA A 337 9.04 -6.36 25.82
C ALA A 337 9.25 -7.23 24.57
N MET A 338 8.22 -7.98 24.15
CA MET A 338 8.26 -8.78 22.92
C MET A 338 8.41 -7.92 21.67
N LEU A 339 7.70 -6.78 21.62
CA LEU A 339 7.80 -5.82 20.52
C LEU A 339 9.22 -5.26 20.39
N LEU A 340 9.82 -4.86 21.53
CA LEU A 340 11.19 -4.37 21.59
C LEU A 340 12.21 -5.43 21.18
N LEU A 341 12.03 -6.68 21.62
CA LEU A 341 12.89 -7.79 21.23
C LEU A 341 12.83 -8.05 19.72
N LYS A 342 11.62 -8.14 19.15
CA LYS A 342 11.44 -8.31 17.69
C LYS A 342 12.07 -7.16 16.91
N HIS A 343 11.90 -5.92 17.39
CA HIS A 343 12.51 -4.74 16.78
C HIS A 343 14.05 -4.80 16.85
N ALA A 344 14.62 -5.17 18.00
CA ALA A 344 16.06 -5.31 18.15
C ALA A 344 16.64 -6.38 17.19
N VAL A 345 15.99 -7.54 17.07
CA VAL A 345 16.37 -8.58 16.11
C VAL A 345 16.31 -8.06 14.68
N LEU A 346 15.24 -7.33 14.32
CA LEU A 346 15.11 -6.74 12.99
C LEU A 346 16.21 -5.74 12.70
N VAL A 347 16.54 -4.85 13.65
CA VAL A 347 17.64 -3.90 13.52
C VAL A 347 18.95 -4.64 13.26
N VAL A 348 19.27 -5.68 14.04
CA VAL A 348 20.48 -6.49 13.83
C VAL A 348 20.51 -7.12 12.43
N LEU A 349 19.39 -7.66 11.94
CA LEU A 349 19.32 -8.25 10.60
C LEU A 349 19.50 -7.22 9.48
N VAL A 350 18.89 -6.05 9.61
CA VAL A 350 19.00 -4.95 8.64
C VAL A 350 20.43 -4.42 8.59
N PHE A 351 21.02 -4.15 9.76
CA PHE A 351 22.41 -3.69 9.86
C PHE A 351 23.41 -4.74 9.41
N GLY A 352 23.20 -6.00 9.76
CA GLY A 352 24.02 -7.13 9.30
C GLY A 352 23.99 -7.26 7.78
N SER A 353 22.80 -7.15 7.17
CA SER A 353 22.63 -7.19 5.71
C SER A 353 23.31 -6.02 5.02
N TRP A 354 23.15 -4.81 5.55
CA TRP A 354 23.83 -3.61 5.06
C TRP A 354 25.34 -3.74 5.17
N TYR A 355 25.85 -4.19 6.32
CA TYR A 355 27.28 -4.35 6.57
C TYR A 355 27.88 -5.43 5.65
N ALA A 356 27.23 -6.59 5.52
CA ALA A 356 27.67 -7.67 4.64
C ALA A 356 27.70 -7.23 3.16
N CYS A 357 26.69 -6.49 2.70
CA CYS A 357 26.64 -5.94 1.35
C CYS A 357 27.76 -4.92 1.11
N ASN A 358 27.98 -3.97 2.02
CA ASN A 358 29.06 -3.00 1.88
C ASN A 358 30.44 -3.65 1.95
N LEU A 359 30.63 -4.61 2.85
CA LEU A 359 31.90 -5.33 2.99
C LEU A 359 32.21 -6.13 1.73
N SER A 360 31.23 -6.86 1.18
CA SER A 360 31.44 -7.66 -0.03
C SER A 360 31.79 -6.78 -1.22
N ILE A 361 31.08 -5.66 -1.41
CA ILE A 361 31.35 -4.69 -2.48
C ILE A 361 32.74 -4.06 -2.31
N ARG A 362 33.12 -3.65 -1.09
CA ARG A 362 34.45 -3.09 -0.82
C ARG A 362 35.56 -4.09 -1.12
N ARG A 363 35.36 -5.37 -0.80
CA ARG A 363 36.34 -6.43 -1.12
C ARG A 363 36.34 -6.82 -2.60
N ALA A 364 35.20 -6.76 -3.28
CA ALA A 364 35.07 -6.98 -4.72
C ALA A 364 35.91 -5.99 -5.54
N ARG A 365 36.15 -4.77 -5.00
CA ARG A 365 37.08 -3.80 -5.61
C ARG A 365 38.54 -4.27 -5.63
N ARG A 366 38.95 -5.16 -4.72
CA ARG A 366 40.33 -5.67 -4.61
C ARG A 366 40.49 -7.08 -5.17
N HIS A 367 39.44 -7.90 -5.09
CA HIS A 367 39.51 -9.33 -5.41
C HIS A 367 38.29 -9.77 -6.23
N ARG A 368 38.54 -10.35 -7.43
CA ARG A 368 37.46 -10.81 -8.33
C ARG A 368 36.53 -11.86 -7.72
N SER A 369 37.04 -12.71 -6.82
CA SER A 369 36.22 -13.74 -6.13
C SER A 369 35.08 -13.15 -5.31
N TRP A 370 35.25 -11.93 -4.78
CA TRP A 370 34.22 -11.23 -4.01
C TRP A 370 33.12 -10.63 -4.88
N CYS A 371 33.32 -10.48 -6.20
CA CYS A 371 32.28 -10.05 -7.13
C CYS A 371 31.13 -11.07 -7.18
N ALA A 372 31.46 -12.36 -7.25
CA ALA A 372 30.48 -13.44 -7.27
C ALA A 372 29.66 -13.46 -5.97
N LEU A 373 30.33 -13.37 -4.81
CA LEU A 373 29.64 -13.30 -3.51
C LEU A 373 28.73 -12.06 -3.40
N SER A 374 29.21 -10.89 -3.85
CA SER A 374 28.42 -9.66 -3.85
C SER A 374 27.17 -9.82 -4.72
N ALA A 375 27.31 -10.39 -5.92
CA ALA A 375 26.18 -10.65 -6.82
C ALA A 375 25.16 -11.61 -6.17
N VAL A 376 25.61 -12.69 -5.52
CA VAL A 376 24.74 -13.61 -4.79
C VAL A 376 23.97 -12.89 -3.69
N ILE A 377 24.63 -12.07 -2.86
CA ILE A 377 23.97 -11.29 -1.79
C ILE A 377 22.88 -10.38 -2.38
N VAL A 378 23.18 -9.65 -3.44
CA VAL A 378 22.24 -8.74 -4.11
C VAL A 378 21.03 -9.50 -4.65
N VAL A 379 21.25 -10.63 -5.34
CA VAL A 379 20.17 -11.47 -5.89
C VAL A 379 19.30 -12.05 -4.78
N VAL A 380 19.89 -12.54 -3.69
CA VAL A 380 19.13 -13.08 -2.55
C VAL A 380 18.27 -12.00 -1.90
N LEU A 381 18.82 -10.80 -1.66
CA LEU A 381 18.06 -9.68 -1.09
C LEU A 381 16.94 -9.21 -2.02
N ALA A 382 17.20 -9.11 -3.33
CA ALA A 382 16.20 -8.76 -4.32
C ALA A 382 15.08 -9.81 -4.41
N ALA A 383 15.44 -11.10 -4.42
CA ALA A 383 14.49 -12.20 -4.42
C ALA A 383 13.64 -12.24 -3.15
N ALA A 384 14.24 -12.03 -1.97
CA ALA A 384 13.51 -11.92 -0.71
C ALA A 384 12.53 -10.73 -0.74
N THR A 385 12.95 -9.58 -1.25
CA THR A 385 12.10 -8.39 -1.39
C THR A 385 10.94 -8.64 -2.35
N ALA A 386 11.21 -9.22 -3.51
CA ALA A 386 10.20 -9.63 -4.48
C ALA A 386 9.22 -10.64 -3.88
N TYR A 387 9.70 -11.63 -3.13
CA TYR A 387 8.84 -12.60 -2.46
C TYR A 387 7.95 -11.95 -1.39
N VAL A 388 8.43 -10.95 -0.68
CA VAL A 388 7.64 -10.25 0.34
C VAL A 388 6.56 -9.38 -0.29
N TYR A 389 6.89 -8.61 -1.34
CA TYR A 389 5.99 -7.59 -1.91
C TYR A 389 5.21 -8.03 -3.15
N LEU A 390 5.79 -8.88 -4.00
CA LEU A 390 5.22 -9.29 -5.28
C LEU A 390 4.55 -10.66 -5.23
N ARG A 391 4.69 -11.40 -4.13
CA ARG A 391 3.97 -12.66 -3.97
C ARG A 391 2.46 -12.40 -4.13
N PRO A 392 1.80 -13.03 -5.12
CA PRO A 392 0.37 -12.87 -5.31
C PRO A 392 -0.33 -13.19 -4.00
N SER A 393 -1.30 -12.36 -3.60
CA SER A 393 -2.21 -12.77 -2.54
C SER A 393 -2.80 -14.11 -2.96
N ARG A 394 -2.62 -15.15 -2.13
CA ARG A 394 -2.92 -16.56 -2.46
C ARG A 394 -4.38 -16.82 -2.82
N GLN A 395 -5.24 -15.82 -2.69
CA GLN A 395 -6.58 -15.83 -3.23
C GLN A 395 -6.58 -14.92 -4.46
N PRO A 396 -6.31 -15.42 -5.68
CA PRO A 396 -7.03 -14.86 -6.80
C PRO A 396 -8.50 -14.92 -6.38
N VAL A 397 -9.19 -13.77 -6.40
CA VAL A 397 -10.65 -13.76 -6.31
C VAL A 397 -11.10 -14.64 -7.47
N GLN A 398 -11.34 -15.93 -7.20
CA GLN A 398 -11.75 -16.88 -8.22
C GLN A 398 -13.16 -16.44 -8.57
N TRP A 399 -13.29 -15.75 -9.70
CA TRP A 399 -14.59 -15.29 -10.22
C TRP A 399 -15.58 -16.43 -10.49
N ASN A 400 -15.10 -17.68 -10.48
CA ASN A 400 -15.92 -18.89 -10.34
C ASN A 400 -16.78 -18.90 -9.05
N SER A 401 -16.59 -17.95 -8.14
CA SER A 401 -17.50 -17.77 -7.02
C SER A 401 -18.84 -17.17 -7.42
N MET A 402 -19.05 -16.62 -8.62
CA MET A 402 -20.43 -16.31 -9.07
C MET A 402 -21.25 -17.59 -9.24
N THR A 403 -20.70 -18.62 -9.87
CA THR A 403 -21.37 -19.93 -9.99
C THR A 403 -21.50 -20.64 -8.64
N ARG A 404 -20.53 -20.48 -7.72
CA ARG A 404 -20.65 -21.04 -6.36
C ARG A 404 -21.59 -20.24 -5.46
N LEU A 405 -21.68 -18.93 -5.62
CA LEU A 405 -22.62 -18.10 -4.87
C LEU A 405 -24.03 -18.41 -5.34
N SER A 406 -24.26 -18.46 -6.66
CA SER A 406 -25.55 -18.91 -7.21
C SER A 406 -25.90 -20.33 -6.78
N SER A 407 -24.92 -21.25 -6.70
CA SER A 407 -25.21 -22.62 -6.22
C SER A 407 -25.52 -22.66 -4.72
N ARG A 408 -24.78 -21.93 -3.89
CA ARG A 408 -25.03 -21.83 -2.44
C ARG A 408 -26.35 -21.15 -2.10
N LEU A 409 -26.74 -20.15 -2.88
CA LEU A 409 -28.03 -19.49 -2.73
C LEU A 409 -29.16 -20.47 -3.07
N ARG A 410 -29.06 -21.19 -4.20
CA ARG A 410 -30.02 -22.26 -4.53
C ARG A 410 -30.07 -23.38 -3.49
N GLU A 411 -28.93 -23.77 -2.91
CA GLU A 411 -28.90 -24.76 -1.82
C GLU A 411 -29.59 -24.24 -0.54
N ARG A 412 -29.42 -22.95 -0.20
CA ARG A 412 -30.12 -22.33 0.94
C ARG A 412 -31.62 -22.19 0.68
N GLU A 413 -32.01 -21.81 -0.52
CA GLU A 413 -33.42 -21.77 -0.94
C GLU A 413 -34.08 -23.15 -0.81
N GLY A 414 -33.40 -24.21 -1.27
CA GLY A 414 -33.87 -25.58 -1.10
C GLY A 414 -34.04 -25.97 0.38
N GLN A 415 -33.06 -25.66 1.23
CA GLN A 415 -33.13 -25.96 2.66
C GLN A 415 -34.21 -25.16 3.40
N GLN A 416 -34.43 -23.90 3.00
CA GLN A 416 -35.48 -23.06 3.56
C GLN A 416 -36.87 -23.59 3.18
N ALA A 417 -37.06 -23.92 1.90
CA ALA A 417 -38.31 -24.51 1.41
C ALA A 417 -38.62 -25.85 2.11
N ASP A 418 -37.63 -26.72 2.28
CA ASP A 418 -37.80 -27.99 3.01
C ASP A 418 -38.20 -27.77 4.48
N GLN A 419 -37.64 -26.73 5.15
CA GLN A 419 -38.01 -26.38 6.52
C GLN A 419 -39.43 -25.81 6.63
N ASP A 420 -39.87 -25.03 5.65
CA ASP A 420 -41.21 -24.44 5.66
C ASP A 420 -42.28 -25.52 5.40
N VAL A 421 -42.02 -26.46 4.48
CA VAL A 421 -42.88 -27.65 4.27
C VAL A 421 -42.96 -28.51 5.53
N ALA A 422 -41.83 -28.74 6.21
CA ALA A 422 -41.81 -29.52 7.45
C ALA A 422 -42.66 -28.87 8.57
N LYS A 423 -42.58 -27.54 8.72
CA LYS A 423 -43.41 -26.79 9.69
C LYS A 423 -44.90 -26.85 9.35
N GLU A 424 -45.25 -26.84 8.07
CA GLU A 424 -46.64 -26.94 7.62
C GLU A 424 -47.21 -28.34 7.89
N SER A 425 -46.42 -29.39 7.68
CA SER A 425 -46.80 -30.77 8.04
C SER A 425 -46.95 -30.98 9.55
N ASP A 426 -46.08 -30.39 10.38
CA ASP A 426 -46.21 -30.46 11.84
C ASP A 426 -47.42 -29.66 12.34
N GLY A 427 -47.74 -28.54 11.70
CA GLY A 427 -48.94 -27.76 11.98
C GLY A 427 -50.22 -28.55 11.74
N HIS A 428 -50.31 -29.28 10.62
CA HIS A 428 -51.47 -30.14 10.32
C HIS A 428 -51.56 -31.35 11.23
N ALA A 429 -50.44 -31.96 11.65
CA ALA A 429 -50.46 -33.05 12.63
C ALA A 429 -50.98 -32.57 13.99
N ALA A 430 -50.53 -31.41 14.46
CA ALA A 430 -51.01 -30.81 15.71
C ALA A 430 -52.48 -30.38 15.66
N GLU A 431 -53.00 -30.03 14.48
CA GLU A 431 -54.42 -29.70 14.29
C GLU A 431 -55.29 -30.97 14.24
N HIS A 432 -54.77 -32.08 13.69
CA HIS A 432 -55.47 -33.37 13.68
C HIS A 432 -55.61 -33.99 15.08
N ASP A 433 -54.65 -33.75 15.98
CA ASP A 433 -54.73 -34.17 17.39
C ASP A 433 -55.68 -33.29 18.22
N ARG A 434 -55.95 -32.04 17.82
CA ARG A 434 -56.93 -31.16 18.51
C ARG A 434 -58.38 -31.48 18.17
N VAL A 435 -58.64 -32.17 17.07
CA VAL A 435 -60.02 -32.56 16.65
C VAL A 435 -60.46 -33.88 17.30
N ASN A 436 -59.55 -34.63 17.93
CA ASN A 436 -59.82 -35.94 18.55
C ASN A 436 -59.89 -35.92 20.10
N VAL A 437 -60.05 -34.75 20.73
CA VAL A 437 -60.23 -34.60 22.20
C VAL A 437 -61.62 -34.11 22.55
#